data_AF-A0A7C7D4Y8-F1
#
_entry.id   AF-A0A7C7D4Y8-F1
#
_cell.length_a   1.000
_cell.length_b   1.000
_cell.length_c   1.000
_cell.angle_alpha   90.00
_cell.angle_beta   90.00
_cell.angle_gamma   90.00
#
_symmetry.space_group_name_H-M   'P 1'
#
loop_
_entity.id
_entity.type
_entity.pdbx_description
1 polymer ?
#
loop_
_entity_poly.entity_id
_entity_poly.type
_entity_poly.pdbx_seq_one_letter_code
_entity_poly.pdbx_strand_id
1 'polypeptide(L)' 'MNSAIGIIFGNMNSSVLQGLAQDRPIAAVPFGGRYRLLDFALSSMVNSGIRTVGLITPQQYRPMLD' A
#
# COMPACT_ATOMS: atom_id res chain seq x y z
N MET A 1 25.73 4.49 0.21
CA MET A 1 24.70 3.66 -0.45
C MET A 1 23.81 3.12 0.65
N ASN A 2 22.57 3.60 0.78
CA ASN A 2 21.66 3.06 1.80
C ASN A 2 21.25 1.64 1.40
N SER A 3 21.75 0.65 2.13
CA SER A 3 21.39 -0.77 1.98
C SER A 3 20.14 -1.09 2.80
N ALA A 4 19.09 -0.27 2.66
CA ALA A 4 17.84 -0.48 3.38
C ALA A 4 16.83 -1.20 2.46
N ILE A 5 16.12 -2.17 3.03
CA ILE A 5 14.99 -2.85 2.38
C ILE A 5 13.72 -2.38 3.07
N GLY A 6 12.75 -1.92 2.27
CA GLY A 6 11.42 -1.57 2.75
C GLY A 6 10.52 -2.80 2.76
N ILE A 7 9.70 -2.95 3.79
CA ILE A 7 8.61 -3.94 3.83
C ILE A 7 7.32 -3.20 4.17
N ILE A 8 6.32 -3.32 3.31
CA ILE A 8 4.98 -2.73 3.51
C ILE A 8 3.99 -3.86 3.77
N PHE A 9 3.23 -3.75 4.85
CA PHE A 9 2.09 -4.61 5.14
C PHE A 9 0.82 -3.96 4.60
N GLY A 10 0.30 -4.49 3.48
CA GLY A 10 -0.93 -4.00 2.84
C GLY A 10 -2.22 -4.46 3.54
N ASN A 11 -2.10 -5.35 4.53
CA ASN A 11 -3.21 -5.85 5.33
C ASN A 11 -3.28 -5.07 6.65
N MET A 12 -3.96 -3.93 6.62
CA MET A 12 -4.41 -3.28 7.85
C MET A 12 -5.92 -3.52 7.94
N ASN A 13 -6.38 -4.24 8.95
CA ASN A 13 -7.81 -4.37 9.23
C ASN A 13 -8.29 -3.03 9.81
N SER A 14 -9.00 -2.22 9.03
CA SER A 14 -9.75 -1.10 9.59
C SER A 14 -11.23 -1.44 9.53
N SER A 15 -11.77 -1.74 10.70
CA SER A 15 -13.19 -1.62 11.01
C SER A 15 -13.73 -0.18 10.84
N VAL A 16 -12.83 0.78 10.55
CA VAL A 16 -13.08 2.23 10.41
C VAL A 16 -13.59 2.61 9.02
N LEU A 17 -13.11 1.98 7.94
CA LEU A 17 -13.47 2.30 6.55
C LEU A 17 -14.61 1.41 6.02
N GLN A 18 -15.67 1.26 6.81
CA GLN A 18 -16.83 0.42 6.47
C GLN A 18 -17.36 0.76 5.06
N GLY A 19 -17.49 -0.26 4.21
CA GLY A 19 -17.93 -0.15 2.80
C GLY A 19 -16.79 0.08 1.78
N LEU A 20 -15.80 0.93 2.08
CA LEU A 20 -14.69 1.21 1.14
C LEU A 20 -13.57 0.16 1.18
N ALA A 21 -13.41 -0.51 2.33
CA ALA A 21 -12.43 -1.57 2.55
C ALA A 21 -13.07 -2.97 2.69
N GLN A 22 -14.35 -3.13 2.32
CA GLN A 22 -15.02 -4.45 2.40
C GLN A 22 -14.49 -5.44 1.36
N ASP A 23 -14.29 -4.99 0.12
CA ASP A 23 -13.89 -5.85 -1.01
C ASP A 23 -12.44 -5.63 -1.47
N ARG A 24 -11.68 -4.79 -0.75
CA ARG A 24 -10.30 -4.46 -1.12
C ARG A 24 -9.42 -4.17 0.09
N PRO A 25 -8.11 -4.43 0.01
CA PRO A 25 -7.16 -4.03 1.05
C PRO A 25 -7.14 -2.50 1.22
N ILE A 26 -6.89 -2.01 2.44
CA ILE A 26 -6.77 -0.56 2.71
C ILE A 26 -5.73 0.09 1.80
N ALA A 27 -4.62 -0.60 1.55
CA ALA A 27 -3.57 -0.12 0.67
C ALA A 27 -4.07 0.16 -0.77
N ALA A 28 -5.16 -0.49 -1.22
CA ALA A 28 -5.79 -0.28 -2.52
C ALA A 28 -6.87 0.82 -2.53
N VAL A 29 -7.20 1.41 -1.38
CA VAL A 29 -8.28 2.41 -1.29
C VAL A 29 -7.90 3.65 -2.10
N PRO A 30 -8.76 4.09 -3.04
CA PRO A 30 -8.54 5.31 -3.81
C PRO A 30 -8.46 6.54 -2.90
N PHE A 31 -7.51 7.43 -3.21
CA PHE A 31 -7.30 8.68 -2.52
C PHE A 31 -6.98 9.80 -3.51
N GLY A 32 -7.63 10.96 -3.38
CA GLY A 32 -7.37 12.12 -4.22
C GLY A 32 -7.61 11.89 -5.72
N GLY A 33 -8.52 10.98 -6.09
CA GLY A 33 -8.96 10.73 -7.46
C GLY A 33 -8.01 9.90 -8.33
N ARG A 34 -6.70 9.94 -8.09
CA ARG A 34 -5.70 9.25 -8.92
C ARG A 34 -4.77 8.32 -8.15
N TYR A 35 -4.64 8.50 -6.84
CA TYR A 35 -3.71 7.74 -6.03
C TYR A 35 -4.43 6.66 -5.23
N ARG A 36 -3.65 5.74 -4.68
CA ARG A 36 -4.05 4.80 -3.64
C ARG A 36 -3.28 5.12 -2.36
N LEU A 37 -3.79 4.68 -1.21
CA LEU A 37 -3.09 4.87 0.06
C LEU A 37 -1.66 4.29 0.05
N LEU A 38 -1.44 3.18 -0.67
CA LEU A 38 -0.10 2.60 -0.84
C LEU A 38 0.91 3.55 -1.49
N ASP A 39 0.47 4.39 -2.43
CA ASP A 39 1.36 5.23 -3.24
C ASP A 39 2.15 6.22 -2.39
N PHE A 40 1.59 6.66 -1.27
CA PHE A 40 2.26 7.56 -0.33
C PHE A 40 3.43 6.87 0.39
N ALA A 41 3.23 5.63 0.83
CA ALA A 41 4.29 4.84 1.47
C ALA A 41 5.42 4.53 0.46
N LEU A 42 5.06 4.13 -0.76
CA LEU A 42 6.04 3.88 -1.83
C LEU A 42 6.81 5.15 -2.20
N SER A 43 6.11 6.28 -2.37
CA SER A 43 6.75 7.56 -2.69
C SER A 43 7.71 8.01 -1.59
N SER A 44 7.34 7.82 -0.32
CA SER A 44 8.20 8.12 0.82
C SER A 44 9.48 7.27 0.83
N MET A 45 9.35 5.96 0.56
CA MET A 45 10.50 5.05 0.48
C MET A 45 11.44 5.43 -0.67
N VAL A 46 10.90 5.66 -1.87
CA VAL A 46 11.68 6.04 -3.04
C VAL A 46 12.39 7.39 -2.83
N ASN A 47 11.70 8.38 -2.27
CA ASN A 47 12.28 9.69 -1.94
C ASN A 47 13.37 9.60 -0.85
N SER A 48 13.34 8.55 -0.03
CA SER A 48 14.36 8.26 0.99
C SER A 48 15.51 7.38 0.48
N GLY A 49 15.54 7.08 -0.82
CA GLY A 49 16.57 6.24 -1.45
C GLY A 49 16.38 4.74 -1.23
N ILE A 50 15.25 4.29 -0.71
CA ILE A 50 14.90 2.87 -0.55
C ILE A 50 14.28 2.39 -1.86
N ARG A 51 15.02 1.55 -2.60
CA ARG A 51 14.62 1.05 -3.93
C ARG A 51 14.19 -0.42 -3.94
N THR A 52 14.54 -1.15 -2.89
CA THR A 52 14.11 -2.54 -2.70
C THR A 52 12.97 -2.55 -1.71
N VAL A 53 11.74 -2.75 -2.19
CA VAL A 53 10.53 -2.74 -1.36
C VAL A 53 9.75 -4.04 -1.59
N GLY A 54 9.51 -4.78 -0.51
CA GLY A 54 8.59 -5.91 -0.48
C GLY A 54 7.20 -5.48 -0.01
N LEU A 55 6.16 -6.00 -0.63
CA LEU A 55 4.77 -5.76 -0.25
C LEU A 55 4.13 -7.08 0.18
N ILE A 56 3.61 -7.13 1.40
CA ILE A 56 2.87 -8.25 1.94
C ILE A 56 1.38 -7.93 1.81
N THR A 57 0.70 -8.63 0.91
CA THR A 57 -0.72 -8.42 0.62
C THR A 57 -1.58 -9.58 1.14
N PRO A 58 -2.84 -9.31 1.53
CA PRO A 58 -3.81 -10.36 1.78
C PRO A 58 -4.28 -10.99 0.45
N GLN A 59 -5.06 -12.07 0.55
CA GLN A 59 -5.53 -12.87 -0.59
C GLN A 59 -6.25 -12.06 -1.69
N GLN A 60 -6.85 -10.92 -1.35
CA GLN A 60 -7.51 -9.99 -2.28
C GLN A 60 -6.57 -8.90 -2.82
N TYR A 61 -5.42 -9.28 -3.39
CA TYR A 61 -4.40 -8.34 -3.86
C TYR A 61 -4.69 -7.74 -5.25
N ARG A 62 -5.65 -8.29 -5.99
CA ARG A 62 -5.92 -7.92 -7.40
C ARG A 62 -6.14 -6.41 -7.62
N PRO A 63 -6.91 -5.69 -6.76
CA PRO A 63 -7.09 -4.24 -6.89
C PRO A 63 -5.82 -3.41 -6.64
N MET A 64 -4.74 -4.04 -6.15
CA MET A 64 -3.44 -3.40 -5.97
C MET A 64 -2.52 -3.55 -7.19
N LEU A 65 -2.78 -4.53 -8.05
CA LEU A 65 -1.96 -4.84 -9.23
C LEU A 65 -2.57 -4.28 -10.53
N ASP A 66 -3.90 -4.31 -10.67
CA ASP A 66 -4.65 -3.53 -11.68
C ASP A 66 -4.55 -2.04 -11.36
#